data_AF-A0A973BC55-F1
#
_entry.id   AF-A0A973BC55-F1
#
_cell.length_a   1.000
_cell.length_b   1.000
_cell.length_c   1.000
_cell.angle_alpha   90.00
_cell.angle_beta   90.00
_cell.angle_gamma   90.00
#
_symmetry.space_group_name_H-M   'P 1'
#
loop_
_entity.id
_entity.type
_entity.pdbx_description
1 polymer ?
#
loop_
_entity_poly.entity_id
_entity_poly.type
_entity_poly.pdbx_seq_one_letter_code
_entity_poly.pdbx_strand_id
1 'polypeptide(L)' 'MSKHISSIQNPTIKKLIQLQEKSRTRRKERLFITEGVREIRLASKGQYIIQTLFYCSELIDSEEKKEMITSY' A
#
# COMPACT_ATOMS: atom_id res chain seq x y z
N MET A 1 -7.85 10.98 9.01
CA MET A 1 -6.65 11.84 8.93
C MET A 1 -5.57 11.11 8.13
N SER A 2 -5.14 11.64 6.99
CA SER A 2 -4.02 11.06 6.22
C SER A 2 -2.69 11.50 6.83
N LYS A 3 -1.81 10.56 7.18
CA LYS A 3 -0.42 10.87 7.60
C LYS A 3 0.42 11.18 6.37
N HIS A 4 1.05 12.36 6.35
CA HIS A 4 2.02 12.73 5.32
C HIS A 4 3.42 12.21 5.71
N ILE A 5 4.12 11.59 4.76
CA ILE A 5 5.48 11.07 4.95
C ILE A 5 6.38 11.70 3.89
N SER A 6 7.38 12.46 4.31
CA SER A 6 8.37 13.07 3.41
C SER A 6 9.80 12.58 3.62
N SER A 7 10.08 11.90 4.74
CA SER A 7 11.44 11.45 5.10
C SER A 7 11.66 9.97 4.79
N ILE A 8 12.76 9.66 4.09
CA ILE A 8 13.21 8.30 3.80
C ILE A 8 13.58 7.54 5.08
N GLN A 9 14.02 8.25 6.12
CA GLN A 9 14.38 7.63 7.40
C GLN A 9 13.17 7.23 8.25
N ASN A 10 11.96 7.56 7.80
CA ASN A 10 10.73 7.24 8.50
C ASN A 10 10.61 5.72 8.76
N PRO A 11 10.26 5.28 9.98
CA PRO A 11 10.13 3.86 10.31
C PRO A 11 9.17 3.09 9.39
N THR A 12 8.10 3.73 8.92
CA THR A 12 7.16 3.14 7.96
C THR A 12 7.84 2.83 6.63
N ILE A 13 8.67 3.74 6.11
CA ILE A 13 9.42 3.51 4.86
C ILE A 13 10.42 2.37 5.03
N LYS A 14 11.17 2.35 6.15
CA LYS A 14 12.09 1.24 6.47
C LYS A 14 11.36 -0.10 6.53
N LYS A 15 10.15 -0.12 7.09
CA LYS A 15 9.29 -1.32 7.13
C LYS A 15 8.87 -1.77 5.72
N LEU A 16 8.47 -0.84 4.85
CA LEU A 16 8.11 -1.16 3.47
C LEU A 16 9.28 -1.80 2.71
N ILE A 17 10.48 -1.21 2.81
CA ILE A 17 11.69 -1.79 2.21
C ILE A 17 11.93 -3.22 2.70
N GLN A 18 11.78 -3.48 4.01
CA GLN A 18 11.91 -4.84 4.54
C GLN A 18 10.84 -5.80 4.01
N LEU A 19 9.59 -5.36 3.84
CA LEU A 19 8.54 -6.17 3.21
C LEU A 19 8.85 -6.46 1.74
N GLN A 20 9.46 -5.51 1.01
CA GLN A 20 9.85 -5.69 -0.39
C GLN A 20 11.03 -6.68 -0.54
N GLU A 21 12.08 -6.49 0.26
CA GLU A 21 13.34 -7.22 0.09
C GLU A 21 13.37 -8.58 0.80
N LYS A 22 12.69 -8.72 1.94
CA LYS A 22 12.88 -9.88 2.83
C LYS A 22 11.67 -10.81 2.84
N SER A 23 11.82 -11.97 2.19
CA SER A 23 10.82 -13.06 2.24
C SER A 23 10.44 -13.48 3.66
N ARG A 24 11.40 -13.46 4.60
CA ARG A 24 11.15 -13.78 6.02
C ARG A 24 10.16 -12.79 6.65
N THR A 25 10.31 -11.50 6.38
CA THR A 25 9.42 -10.45 6.90
C THR A 25 8.01 -10.61 6.34
N ARG A 26 7.87 -10.81 5.01
CA ARG A 26 6.57 -11.04 4.37
C ARG A 26 5.82 -12.22 4.97
N ARG A 27 6.50 -13.36 5.16
CA ARG A 27 5.89 -14.56 5.74
C ARG A 27 5.50 -14.35 7.21
N LYS A 28 6.37 -13.70 7.99
CA LYS A 28 6.13 -13.41 9.41
C LYS A 28 4.92 -12.50 9.60
N GLU A 29 4.85 -11.43 8.82
CA GLU A 29 3.78 -10.43 8.94
C GLU A 29 2.51 -10.80 8.16
N ARG A 30 2.59 -11.79 7.26
CA ARG A 30 1.53 -12.14 6.29
C ARG A 30 1.10 -10.94 5.44
N LEU A 31 2.09 -10.11 5.09
CA LEU A 31 1.92 -8.91 4.27
C LEU A 31 2.90 -8.92 3.11
N PHE A 32 2.50 -8.29 2.01
CA PHE A 32 3.34 -7.99 0.87
C PHE A 32 2.97 -6.62 0.31
N ILE A 33 3.82 -6.10 -0.57
CA ILE A 33 3.61 -4.83 -1.24
C ILE A 33 3.12 -5.10 -2.65
N THR A 34 2.13 -4.35 -3.08
CA THR A 34 1.65 -4.28 -4.46
C THR A 34 1.65 -2.82 -4.88
N GLU A 35 2.13 -2.55 -6.08
CA GLU A 35 2.25 -1.20 -6.64
C GLU A 35 1.55 -1.16 -7.99
N GLY A 36 0.96 -0.02 -8.32
CA GLY A 36 0.19 0.18 -9.54
C GLY A 36 -1.32 0.04 -9.33
N VAL A 37 -2.09 0.92 -9.99
CA VAL A 37 -3.56 0.96 -9.86
C VAL A 37 -4.20 -0.33 -10.34
N ARG A 38 -3.66 -0.94 -11.42
CA ARG A 38 -4.17 -2.19 -11.99
C ARG A 38 -4.00 -3.34 -11.00
N GLU A 39 -2.82 -3.48 -10.43
CA GLU A 39 -2.46 -4.54 -9.50
C GLU A 39 -3.26 -4.41 -8.19
N ILE A 40 -3.43 -3.19 -7.69
CA ILE A 40 -4.27 -2.91 -6.51
C ILE A 40 -5.74 -3.30 -6.78
N ARG A 41 -6.29 -2.95 -7.96
CA ARG A 41 -7.64 -3.37 -8.34
C ARG A 41 -7.77 -4.89 -8.45
N LEU A 42 -6.75 -5.58 -8.98
CA LEU A 42 -6.74 -7.04 -9.06
C LEU A 42 -6.64 -7.69 -7.67
N ALA A 43 -5.81 -7.16 -6.77
CA ALA A 43 -5.72 -7.63 -5.39
C ALA A 43 -7.07 -7.48 -4.67
N SER A 44 -7.73 -6.34 -4.87
CA SER A 44 -9.06 -6.10 -4.31
C SER A 44 -10.12 -7.08 -4.85
N LYS A 45 -10.16 -7.30 -6.18
CA LYS A 45 -11.02 -8.31 -6.80
C LYS A 45 -10.70 -9.73 -6.36
N GLY A 46 -9.43 -10.00 -6.07
CA GLY A 46 -8.94 -11.27 -5.53
C GLY A 46 -9.20 -11.47 -4.03
N GLN A 47 -10.02 -10.61 -3.41
CA GLN A 47 -10.39 -10.68 -1.99
C GLN A 47 -9.20 -10.53 -1.03
N TYR A 48 -8.11 -9.88 -1.47
CA TYR A 48 -7.05 -9.46 -0.56
C TYR A 48 -7.51 -8.24 0.24
N ILE A 49 -7.22 -8.25 1.54
CA ILE A 49 -7.53 -7.13 2.43
C ILE A 49 -6.41 -6.10 2.33
N ILE A 50 -6.72 -4.90 1.82
CA ILE A 50 -5.79 -3.78 1.77
C ILE A 50 -5.60 -3.23 3.19
N GLN A 51 -4.44 -3.49 3.79
CA GLN A 51 -4.15 -3.04 5.15
C GLN A 51 -3.65 -1.59 5.22
N THR A 52 -2.94 -1.12 4.19
CA THR A 52 -2.43 0.25 4.12
C THR A 52 -2.28 0.66 2.66
N LEU A 53 -2.80 1.83 2.30
CA LEU A 53 -2.66 2.42 0.97
C LEU A 53 -1.75 3.65 1.04
N PHE A 54 -0.66 3.61 0.28
CA PHE A 54 0.19 4.77 0.05
C PHE A 54 -0.17 5.38 -1.31
N TYR A 55 -0.20 6.70 -1.37
CA TYR A 55 -0.50 7.43 -2.59
C TYR A 55 0.23 8.77 -2.57
N CYS A 56 0.49 9.31 -3.77
CA CYS A 56 0.98 10.67 -3.93
C CYS A 56 -0.23 11.57 -4.20
N SER A 57 -0.45 12.57 -3.35
CA SER A 57 -1.57 13.51 -3.50
C SER A 57 -1.48 14.39 -4.74
N GLU A 58 -0.30 14.52 -5.34
CA GLU A 58 -0.09 15.25 -6.61
C GLU A 58 -0.47 14.41 -7.84
N LEU A 59 -0.60 13.09 -7.67
CA LEU A 59 -0.86 12.14 -8.77
C LEU A 59 -2.25 11.50 -8.70
N ILE A 60 -2.87 11.46 -7.52
CA ILE A 60 -4.14 10.76 -7.29
C ILE A 60 -5.10 11.68 -6.55
N ASP A 61 -6.24 11.95 -7.19
CA ASP A 61 -7.33 12.76 -6.64
C ASP A 61 -8.22 11.96 -5.67
N SER A 62 -9.07 12.67 -4.93
CA SER A 62 -9.92 12.08 -3.90
C SER A 62 -10.89 11.01 -4.41
N GLU A 63 -11.33 11.10 -5.67
CA GLU A 63 -12.25 10.13 -6.27
C GLU A 63 -11.56 8.82 -6.65
N GLU A 64 -10.38 8.87 -7.27
CA GLU A 64 -9.57 7.66 -7.53
C GLU A 64 -9.17 6.95 -6.23
N LYS A 65 -8.88 7.73 -5.18
CA LYS A 65 -8.63 7.17 -3.85
C LYS A 65 -9.81 6.37 -3.30
N LYS A 66 -11.05 6.84 -3.50
CA LYS A 66 -12.25 6.09 -3.06
C LYS A 66 -12.39 4.79 -3.82
N GLU A 67 -12.17 4.78 -5.12
CA GLU A 67 -12.23 3.54 -5.91
C GLU A 67 -11.24 2.48 -5.41
N MET A 68 -10.05 2.89 -4.97
CA MET A 68 -9.00 1.97 -4.51
C MET A 68 -9.25 1.40 -3.10
N ILE A 69 -10.07 2.09 -2.28
CA ILE A 69 -10.41 1.67 -0.92
C ILE A 69 -11.78 0.97 -0.89
N THR A 70 -12.64 1.25 -1.87
CA THR A 70 -13.99 0.71 -1.96
C THR A 70 -13.98 -0.54 -2.82
N SER A 71 -13.93 -1.71 -2.18
CA SER A 71 -14.37 -2.95 -2.79
C SER A 71 -15.30 -3.67 -1.82
N TYR A 72 -16.43 -4.10 -2.38
CA TYR A 72 -17.65 -4.60 -1.75
C TYR A 72 -17.45 -5.66 -0.69
#